data_AF-A0A925MEE2-F1
#
_entry.id   AF-A0A925MEE2-F1
#
_cell.length_a   1.000
_cell.length_b   1.000
_cell.length_c   1.000
_cell.angle_alpha   90.00
_cell.angle_beta   90.00
_cell.angle_gamma   90.00
#
_symmetry.space_group_name_H-M   'P 1'
#
loop_
_entity.id
_entity.type
_entity.pdbx_description
1 polymer ?
#
loop_
_entity_poly.entity_id
_entity_poly.type
_entity_poly.pdbx_seq_one_letter_code
_entity_poly.pdbx_strand_id
1 'polypeptide(L)'
;MRLVLNGAGIGIISCYLCAPELAVGRLVHLLPDRDAPGVAVHLVFPSKRELAPPVRAFVDYMKEANSAGHHWQKNDLPAAGVTD
;
A
#
# COMPACT_ATOMS: atom_id res chain seq x y z
N MET A 1 7.58 -9.38 -4.42
CA MET A 1 8.79 -8.53 -4.27
C MET A 1 10.11 -9.25 -4.56
N ARG A 2 10.28 -10.56 -4.27
CA ARG A 2 11.56 -11.28 -4.44
C ARG A 2 12.19 -11.17 -5.85
N LEU A 3 11.40 -11.26 -6.91
CA LEU A 3 11.90 -11.13 -8.29
C LEU A 3 12.53 -9.76 -8.56
N VAL A 4 11.84 -8.68 -8.14
CA VAL A 4 12.32 -7.30 -8.33
C VAL A 4 13.59 -7.05 -7.52
N LEU A 5 13.65 -7.53 -6.27
CA LEU A 5 14.85 -7.41 -5.42
C LEU A 5 16.07 -8.17 -5.96
N ASN A 6 15.87 -9.19 -6.79
CA ASN A 6 16.96 -9.94 -7.41
C ASN A 6 17.28 -9.44 -8.83
N GLY A 7 16.74 -8.30 -9.26
CA GLY A 7 17.03 -7.72 -10.57
C GLY A 7 16.39 -8.46 -11.76
N ALA A 8 15.36 -9.28 -11.54
CA ALA A 8 14.70 -10.01 -12.62
C ALA A 8 13.73 -9.15 -13.46
N GLY A 9 13.54 -7.87 -13.10
CA GLY A 9 12.67 -6.94 -13.81
C GLY A 9 12.09 -5.84 -12.92
N ILE A 10 11.08 -5.13 -13.44
CA ILE A 10 10.34 -4.06 -12.76
C ILE A 10 8.99 -4.58 -12.24
N GLY A 11 8.39 -3.91 -11.25
CA GLY A 11 7.08 -4.31 -10.73
C GLY A 11 6.28 -3.16 -10.13
N ILE A 12 4.96 -3.23 -10.28
CA ILE A 12 4.00 -2.37 -9.56
C ILE A 12 3.66 -3.08 -8.26
N ILE A 13 4.12 -2.53 -7.15
CA ILE A 13 3.99 -3.11 -5.80
C ILE A 13 3.50 -1.99 -4.88
N SER A 14 2.69 -2.34 -3.89
CA SER A 14 2.21 -1.37 -2.90
C SER A 14 3.36 -0.61 -2.24
N CYS A 15 3.25 0.71 -2.15
CA CYS A 15 4.28 1.62 -1.68
C CYS A 15 4.89 1.22 -0.31
N TYR A 16 4.03 0.83 0.64
CA TYR A 16 4.46 0.45 1.99
C TYR A 16 5.35 -0.80 2.02
N LEU A 17 5.24 -1.69 1.02
CA LEU A 17 6.13 -2.86 0.89
C LEU A 17 7.50 -2.44 0.33
N CYS A 18 7.52 -1.44 -0.54
CA CYS A 18 8.75 -0.94 -1.17
C CYS A 18 9.53 0.03 -0.27
N ALA A 19 8.85 0.75 0.63
CA ALA A 19 9.45 1.82 1.43
C ALA A 19 10.75 1.41 2.16
N PRO A 20 10.83 0.25 2.85
CA PRO A 20 12.06 -0.16 3.51
C PRO A 20 13.22 -0.40 2.53
N GLU A 21 12.91 -0.94 1.36
CA GLU A 21 13.88 -1.32 0.33
C GLU A 21 14.38 -0.12 -0.46
N LEU A 22 13.51 0.86 -0.69
CA LEU A 22 13.85 2.17 -1.24
C LEU A 22 14.76 2.95 -0.27
N ALA A 23 14.47 2.92 1.03
CA ALA A 23 15.27 3.61 2.04
C ALA A 23 16.73 3.12 2.11
N VAL A 24 16.98 1.84 1.80
CA VAL A 24 18.32 1.25 1.76
C VAL A 24 18.91 1.16 0.34
N GLY A 25 18.25 1.75 -0.66
CA GLY A 25 18.73 1.78 -2.05
C GLY A 25 18.70 0.44 -2.77
N ARG A 26 18.00 -0.57 -2.25
CA ARG A 26 17.82 -1.88 -2.92
C ARG A 26 16.74 -1.83 -4.00
N LEU A 27 15.84 -0.86 -3.95
CA LEU A 27 14.89 -0.52 -5.00
C LEU A 27 15.04 0.93 -5.41
N VAL A 28 14.54 1.26 -6.60
CA VAL A 28 14.48 2.63 -7.15
C VAL A 28 13.08 2.87 -7.72
N HIS A 29 12.53 4.08 -7.51
CA HIS A 29 11.22 4.46 -8.02
C HIS A 29 11.32 5.00 -9.46
N LEU A 30 11.01 4.15 -10.45
CA LEU A 30 11.32 4.41 -11.86
C LEU A 30 10.42 5.45 -12.57
N LEU A 31 9.14 5.55 -12.19
CA LEU A 31 8.15 6.40 -12.87
C LEU A 31 7.39 7.27 -11.86
N PRO A 32 8.06 8.22 -11.18
CA PRO A 32 7.47 8.97 -10.08
C PRO A 32 6.28 9.85 -10.48
N ASP A 33 6.19 10.25 -11.75
CA ASP A 33 5.07 11.06 -12.28
C ASP A 33 3.86 10.22 -12.73
N ARG A 34 3.90 8.90 -12.53
CA ARG A 34 2.86 7.97 -12.99
C ARG A 34 2.38 7.10 -11.84
N ASP A 35 1.16 7.36 -11.39
CA ASP A 35 0.48 6.49 -10.44
C ASP A 35 -0.29 5.37 -11.14
N ALA A 36 -0.18 4.16 -10.59
CA ALA A 36 -1.12 3.09 -10.90
C ALA A 36 -2.48 3.40 -10.26
N PRO A 37 -3.60 2.97 -10.86
CA PRO A 37 -4.91 3.12 -10.23
C PRO A 37 -4.91 2.51 -8.83
N GLY A 38 -5.40 3.26 -7.84
CA GLY A 38 -5.52 2.77 -6.47
C GLY A 38 -6.41 1.52 -6.39
N VAL A 39 -6.01 0.57 -5.56
CA VAL A 39 -6.80 -0.65 -5.29
C VAL A 39 -7.60 -0.44 -4.01
N ALA A 40 -8.92 -0.58 -4.10
CA ALA A 40 -9.79 -0.49 -2.94
C ALA A 40 -9.58 -1.69 -1.99
N VAL A 41 -9.47 -1.41 -0.69
CA VAL A 41 -9.47 -2.43 0.36
C VAL A 41 -10.88 -2.54 0.92
N HIS A 42 -11.42 -3.77 0.95
CA HIS A 42 -12.79 -4.02 1.36
C HIS A 42 -12.84 -4.86 2.65
N LEU A 43 -13.73 -4.49 3.57
CA LEU A 43 -14.14 -5.34 4.70
C LEU A 43 -15.36 -6.14 4.25
N VAL A 44 -15.24 -7.47 4.22
CA VAL A 44 -16.30 -8.38 3.74
C VAL A 44 -16.79 -9.25 4.89
N PHE A 45 -18.11 -9.31 5.05
CA PHE A 45 -18.79 -10.12 6.06
C PHE A 45 -20.14 -10.60 5.52
N PRO A 46 -20.70 -11.71 6.03
CA PRO A 46 -21.99 -12.20 5.60
C PRO A 46 -23.08 -11.15 5.81
N SER A 47 -23.89 -10.90 4.78
CA SER A 47 -25.06 -10.03 4.90
C SER A 47 -26.09 -10.68 5.82
N LYS A 48 -26.06 -10.31 7.10
CA LYS A 48 -27.18 -10.50 8.01
C LYS A 48 -27.67 -9.11 8.37
N ARG A 49 -28.99 -8.96 8.31
CA ARG A 49 -29.79 -7.73 8.44
C ARG A 49 -29.33 -6.77 9.54
N GLU A 50 -28.60 -7.27 10.54
CA GLU A 50 -27.80 -6.48 11.48
C GLU A 50 -26.42 -7.10 11.71
N LEU A 51 -25.37 -6.28 11.57
CA LEU A 51 -24.01 -6.63 11.98
C LEU A 51 -23.98 -6.92 13.49
N ALA A 52 -23.48 -8.08 13.89
CA ALA A 52 -23.26 -8.37 15.31
C ALA A 52 -22.39 -7.27 15.96
N PRO A 53 -22.67 -6.83 17.20
CA PRO A 53 -21.96 -5.72 17.83
C PRO A 53 -20.42 -5.81 17.77
N PRO A 54 -19.78 -6.99 17.97
CA PRO A 54 -18.33 -7.10 17.84
C PRO A 54 -17.82 -6.84 16.41
N VAL A 55 -18.57 -7.26 15.39
CA VAL A 55 -18.18 -7.02 13.99
C VAL A 55 -18.32 -5.54 13.65
N ARG A 56 -19.39 -4.88 14.12
CA ARG A 56 -19.53 -3.44 13.97
C ARG A 56 -18.38 -2.69 14.62
N ALA A 57 -18.05 -3.01 15.88
CA ALA A 57 -16.94 -2.41 16.59
C ALA A 57 -15.60 -2.59 15.85
N PHE A 58 -15.35 -3.78 15.28
CA PHE A 58 -14.16 -4.01 14.45
C PHE A 58 -14.16 -3.18 13.16
N VAL A 59 -15.30 -3.09 12.46
CA VAL A 59 -15.43 -2.26 11.25
C VAL A 59 -15.18 -0.79 11.57
N ASP A 60 -15.74 -0.28 12.66
CA ASP A 60 -15.57 1.10 13.08
C ASP A 60 -14.10 1.37 13.48
N TYR A 61 -13.49 0.47 14.24
CA TYR A 61 -12.06 0.54 14.56
C TYR A 61 -11.20 0.56 13.29
N MET A 62 -11.47 -0.33 12.33
CA MET A 62 -10.70 -0.38 11.09
C MET A 62 -10.86 0.89 10.26
N LYS A 63 -12.04 1.52 10.25
CA LYS A 63 -12.24 2.81 9.57
C LYS A 63 -11.46 3.94 10.24
N GLU A 64 -11.40 3.96 11.57
CA GLU A 64 -10.67 4.96 12.34
C GLU A 64 -9.15 4.78 12.19
N ALA A 65 -8.66 3.56 12.41
CA ALA A 65 -7.25 3.19 12.29
C ALA A 65 -6.70 3.36 10.86
N ASN A 66 -7.58 3.40 9.85
CA ASN A 66 -7.22 3.55 8.44
C ASN A 66 -7.88 4.77 7.78
N SER A 67 -7.98 5.86 8.53
CA SER A 67 -8.41 7.16 8.01
C SER A 67 -7.61 7.58 6.77
N ALA A 68 -8.27 8.31 5.86
CA ALA A 68 -7.70 8.71 4.59
C ALA A 68 -6.36 9.43 4.79
N GLY A 69 -5.29 8.82 4.26
CA GLY A 69 -3.95 9.35 4.36
C GLY A 69 -2.98 8.60 5.27
N HIS A 70 -3.30 7.36 5.66
CA HIS A 70 -2.31 6.42 6.16
C HIS A 70 -1.27 6.04 5.08
N HIS A 71 -0.03 5.80 5.52
CA HIS A 71 1.14 5.55 4.66
C HIS A 71 0.98 4.37 3.68
N TRP A 72 0.04 3.45 3.93
CA TRP A 72 -0.21 2.33 3.02
C TRP A 72 -1.15 2.67 1.85
N GLN A 73 -1.86 3.80 1.92
CA GLN A 73 -2.72 4.33 0.84
C GLN A 73 -2.04 5.45 0.03
N LYS A 74 -1.09 6.17 0.63
CA LYS A 74 -0.40 7.29 -0.01
C LYS A 74 0.86 6.84 -0.74
N ASN A 75 1.07 7.34 -1.95
CA ASN A 75 2.32 7.17 -2.67
C ASN A 75 3.30 8.31 -2.32
N ASP A 76 3.73 8.37 -1.06
CA ASP A 76 4.70 9.38 -0.58
C ASP A 76 6.16 8.94 -0.83
N LEU A 77 6.38 8.02 -1.79
CA LEU A 77 7.70 7.48 -2.07
C LEU A 77 8.58 8.53 -2.76
N PRO A 78 9.84 8.70 -2.34
CA PRO A 78 10.74 9.61 -3.03
C PRO A 78 10.93 9.16 -4.49
N ALA A 79 11.05 10.13 -5.40
CA ALA A 79 11.53 9.86 -6.74
C ALA A 79 12.91 9.18 -6.67
N ALA A 80 13.28 8.44 -7.71
CA ALA A 80 14.66 7.96 -7.84
C ALA A 80 15.62 9.13 -7.59
N GLY A 81 16.44 9.03 -6.53
CA GLY A 81 17.67 9.82 -6.48
C GLY A 81 18.44 9.43 -7.73
N VAL A 82 18.77 10.41 -8.58
CA VAL A 82 19.60 10.22 -9.76
C VAL A 82 20.90 9.57 -9.28
N THR A 83 20.99 8.25 -9.46
CA THR A 83 22.24 7.52 -9.32
C THR A 83 22.92 7.62 -10.67
N ASP A 84 23.99 8.41 -10.71
CA ASP A 84 24.99 8.46 -11.79
C ASP A 84 25.63 7.08 -12.00
#